data_AF-A0A0F9Y0N5-F1
#
_entry.id   AF-A0A0F9Y0N5-F1
#
_cell.length_a   1.000
_cell.length_b   1.000
_cell.length_c   1.000
_cell.angle_alpha   90.00
_cell.angle_beta   90.00
_cell.angle_gamma   90.00
#
_symmetry.space_group_name_H-M   'P 1'
#
loop_
_entity.id
_entity.type
_entity.pdbx_description
1 polymer ?
#
loop_
_entity_poly.entity_id
_entity_poly.type
_entity_poly.pdbx_seq_one_letter_code
_entity_poly.pdbx_strand_id
1 'polypeptide(L)'
;MLQLRILFLSLLGGLASADVVDHDPLAYYPAPAGAYISPKDPSINTLLDFVKSRDDLSILATVLSECAGFGEAFDTAPSWSYTFFAPSDTAFRNTGAYYSTFAATPKGKWWLGNLLQHH
;
A
#
# COMPACT_ATOMS: atom_id res chain seq x y z
N MET A 1 -19.84 13.18 50.26
CA MET A 1 -19.96 13.43 48.80
C MET A 1 -18.63 13.37 48.05
N LEU A 2 -17.48 13.74 48.65
CA LEU A 2 -16.17 13.71 47.98
C LEU A 2 -15.64 12.28 47.71
N GLN A 3 -15.82 11.34 48.65
CA GLN A 3 -15.33 9.96 48.49
C GLN A 3 -16.03 9.17 47.38
N LEU A 4 -17.32 9.42 47.12
CA LEU A 4 -18.07 8.76 46.04
C LEU A 4 -17.59 9.20 44.65
N ARG A 5 -17.13 10.46 44.53
CA ARG A 5 -16.59 11.00 43.28
C ARG A 5 -15.22 10.41 42.93
N ILE A 6 -14.38 10.17 43.94
CA ILE A 6 -13.05 9.59 43.76
C ILE A 6 -13.16 8.14 43.28
N LEU A 7 -14.09 7.36 43.83
CA LEU A 7 -14.35 5.97 43.40
C LEU A 7 -14.80 5.89 41.92
N PHE A 8 -15.65 6.82 41.49
CA PHE A 8 -16.13 6.90 40.10
C PHE A 8 -15.01 7.21 39.10
N LEU A 9 -14.06 8.09 39.48
CA LEU A 9 -12.89 8.40 38.66
C LEU A 9 -11.91 7.22 38.54
N SER A 10 -11.80 6.38 39.58
CA SER A 10 -10.93 5.20 39.54
C SER A 10 -11.50 4.09 38.66
N LEU A 11 -12.83 3.94 38.64
CA LEU A 11 -13.51 2.93 37.83
C LEU A 11 -13.47 3.24 36.33
N LEU A 12 -13.42 4.53 35.96
CA LEU A 12 -13.40 4.98 34.57
C LEU A 12 -12.06 4.67 33.87
N GLY A 13 -10.95 4.63 34.61
CA GLY A 13 -9.63 4.30 34.07
C GLY A 13 -9.45 2.81 33.72
N GLY A 14 -10.20 1.91 34.38
CA GLY A 14 -10.09 0.45 34.15
C GLY A 14 -10.83 -0.06 32.92
N LEU A 15 -11.70 0.75 32.32
CA LEU A 15 -12.48 0.39 31.13
C LEU A 15 -11.84 0.84 29.81
N ALA A 16 -10.75 1.59 29.88
CA ALA A 16 -9.97 1.96 28.70
C ALA A 16 -9.08 0.79 28.28
N SER A 17 -9.64 -0.17 27.53
CA SER A 17 -8.84 -1.12 26.76
C SER A 17 -8.30 -0.38 25.54
N ALA A 18 -7.02 -0.02 25.58
CA ALA A 18 -6.29 0.41 24.39
C ALA A 18 -5.76 -0.87 23.73
N ASP A 19 -6.22 -1.17 22.51
CA ASP A 19 -5.64 -2.23 21.71
C ASP A 19 -4.25 -1.74 21.26
N VAL A 20 -3.19 -2.39 21.73
CA VAL A 20 -1.85 -2.16 21.19
C VAL A 20 -1.77 -2.98 19.91
N VAL A 21 -2.08 -2.33 18.79
CA VAL A 21 -1.85 -2.91 17.48
C VAL A 21 -0.34 -2.88 17.23
N ASP A 22 0.33 -3.96 17.63
CA ASP A 22 1.76 -4.18 17.36
C ASP A 22 1.92 -4.31 15.84
N HIS A 23 2.30 -3.21 15.18
CA HIS A 23 2.51 -3.16 13.75
C HIS A 23 4.00 -3.08 13.46
N ASP A 24 4.45 -3.81 12.43
CA ASP A 24 5.80 -3.63 11.92
C ASP A 24 5.91 -2.18 11.41
N PRO A 25 6.80 -1.34 11.97
CA PRO A 25 6.91 0.08 11.60
C PRO A 25 7.33 0.29 10.14
N LEU A 26 7.76 -0.76 9.44
CA LEU A 26 8.14 -0.73 8.03
C LEU A 26 7.13 -1.45 7.12
N ALA A 27 6.07 -2.03 7.68
CA ALA A 27 4.98 -2.59 6.89
C ALA A 27 3.98 -1.50 6.48
N TYR A 28 3.38 -1.67 5.30
CA TYR A 28 2.26 -0.83 4.89
C TYR A 28 1.06 -1.08 5.80
N TYR A 29 0.37 0.00 6.16
CA TYR A 29 -0.86 -0.10 6.92
C TYR A 29 -1.95 -0.73 6.03
N PRO A 30 -2.67 -1.75 6.50
CA PRO A 30 -3.75 -2.34 5.71
C PRO A 30 -4.85 -1.29 5.46
N ALA A 31 -5.52 -1.39 4.31
CA ALA A 31 -6.67 -0.55 4.05
C ALA A 31 -7.74 -0.75 5.15
N PRO A 32 -8.28 0.32 5.74
CA PRO A 32 -9.29 0.20 6.80
C PRO A 32 -10.56 -0.46 6.24
N ALA A 33 -11.26 -1.22 7.09
CA ALA A 33 -12.53 -1.82 6.72
C ALA A 33 -13.53 -0.73 6.30
N GLY A 34 -14.14 -0.88 5.13
CA GLY A 34 -15.08 0.11 4.58
C GLY A 34 -14.41 1.33 3.95
N ALA A 35 -13.10 1.28 3.65
CA ALA A 35 -12.45 2.29 2.82
C ALA A 35 -13.23 2.50 1.51
N TYR A 36 -13.32 3.76 1.08
CA TYR A 36 -13.95 4.10 -0.19
C TYR A 36 -13.20 3.44 -1.34
N ILE A 37 -13.90 2.66 -2.15
CA ILE A 37 -13.40 2.12 -3.40
C ILE A 37 -13.97 2.96 -4.52
N SER A 38 -13.10 3.57 -5.31
CA SER A 38 -13.55 4.39 -6.44
C SER A 38 -14.27 3.50 -7.46
N PRO A 39 -15.48 3.89 -7.92
CA PRO A 39 -16.20 3.15 -8.95
C PRO A 39 -15.34 3.03 -10.21
N LYS A 40 -15.08 1.79 -10.62
CA LYS A 40 -14.41 1.48 -11.88
C LYS A 40 -15.42 1.44 -13.02
N ASP A 41 -15.24 2.28 -14.02
CA ASP A 41 -16.01 2.21 -15.26
C ASP A 41 -15.49 1.03 -16.09
N PRO A 42 -16.32 0.00 -16.37
CA PRO A 42 -15.88 -1.18 -17.13
C PRO A 42 -15.56 -0.88 -18.59
N SER A 43 -15.91 0.30 -19.11
CA SER A 43 -15.58 0.73 -20.47
C SER A 43 -14.19 1.35 -20.60
N ILE A 44 -13.55 1.69 -19.48
CA ILE A 44 -12.23 2.33 -19.45
C ILE A 44 -11.18 1.28 -19.09
N ASN A 45 -10.18 1.14 -19.97
CA ASN A 45 -8.99 0.35 -19.68
C ASN A 45 -8.05 1.18 -18.81
N THR A 46 -7.90 0.80 -17.54
CA THR A 46 -7.06 1.56 -16.59
C THR A 46 -5.57 1.30 -16.85
N LEU A 47 -4.69 2.10 -16.24
CA LEU A 47 -3.26 1.84 -16.32
C LEU A 47 -2.92 0.48 -15.70
N LEU A 48 -3.58 0.13 -14.59
CA LEU A 48 -3.38 -1.17 -13.94
C LEU A 48 -3.84 -2.33 -14.83
N ASP A 49 -4.96 -2.18 -15.53
CA ASP A 49 -5.44 -3.18 -16.49
C ASP A 49 -4.46 -3.35 -17.65
N PHE A 50 -3.94 -2.24 -18.19
CA PHE A 50 -2.92 -2.28 -19.24
C PHE A 50 -1.65 -3.01 -18.78
N VAL A 51 -1.15 -2.71 -17.57
CA VAL A 51 0.02 -3.39 -17.00
C VAL A 51 -0.24 -4.89 -16.83
N LYS A 52 -1.41 -5.27 -16.31
CA LYS A 52 -1.79 -6.68 -16.12
C LYS A 52 -2.01 -7.44 -17.43
N SER A 53 -2.37 -6.76 -18.50
CA SER A 53 -2.60 -7.38 -19.82
C SER A 53 -1.32 -7.81 -20.54
N ARG A 54 -0.15 -7.37 -20.05
CA ARG A 54 1.13 -7.52 -20.74
C ARG A 54 2.04 -8.51 -20.02
N ASP A 55 2.43 -9.56 -20.72
CA ASP A 55 3.32 -10.61 -20.18
C ASP A 55 4.72 -10.08 -19.80
N ASP A 56 5.20 -9.04 -20.49
CA ASP A 56 6.51 -8.42 -20.24
C ASP A 56 6.55 -7.48 -19.02
N LEU A 57 5.40 -7.26 -18.37
CA LEU A 57 5.24 -6.42 -17.18
C LEU A 57 4.75 -7.22 -15.96
N SER A 58 4.88 -8.55 -15.97
CA SER A 58 4.37 -9.43 -14.92
C SER A 58 4.99 -9.16 -13.54
N ILE A 59 6.28 -8.83 -13.51
CA ILE A 59 6.99 -8.47 -12.27
C ILE A 59 6.49 -7.11 -11.76
N LEU A 60 6.30 -6.15 -12.65
CA LEU A 60 5.74 -4.84 -12.30
C LEU A 60 4.34 -4.97 -11.70
N ALA A 61 3.46 -5.77 -12.31
CA ALA A 61 2.11 -6.01 -11.80
C ALA A 61 2.13 -6.57 -10.37
N THR A 62 3.07 -7.48 -10.08
CA THR A 62 3.29 -8.02 -8.73
C THR A 62 3.76 -6.92 -7.78
N VAL A 63 4.78 -6.13 -8.15
CA VAL A 63 5.31 -5.06 -7.32
C VAL A 63 4.26 -4.00 -6.99
N LEU A 64 3.43 -3.60 -7.96
CA LEU A 64 2.34 -2.62 -7.75
C LEU A 64 1.27 -3.15 -6.78
N SER A 65 1.09 -4.47 -6.67
CA SER A 65 0.19 -5.07 -5.69
C SER A 65 0.78 -5.15 -4.28
N GLU A 66 2.11 -5.17 -4.17
CA GLU A 66 2.81 -5.22 -2.88
C GLU A 66 3.07 -3.81 -2.29
N CYS A 67 3.21 -2.81 -3.16
CA CYS A 67 3.40 -1.42 -2.75
C CYS A 67 2.04 -0.74 -2.56
N ALA A 68 1.73 -0.29 -1.35
CA ALA A 68 0.42 0.29 -1.06
C ALA A 68 0.15 1.57 -1.88
N GLY A 69 -1.11 1.74 -2.29
CA GLY A 69 -1.62 2.94 -2.97
C GLY A 69 -1.56 2.89 -4.49
N PHE A 70 -0.67 2.08 -5.08
CA PHE A 70 -0.57 1.99 -6.55
C PHE A 70 -1.75 1.24 -7.18
N GLY A 71 -2.25 0.19 -6.51
CA GLY A 71 -3.43 -0.54 -6.96
C GLY A 71 -4.64 0.40 -7.09
N GLU A 72 -4.88 1.22 -6.06
CA GLU A 72 -5.97 2.19 -6.03
C GLU A 72 -5.72 3.35 -7.01
N ALA A 73 -4.50 3.86 -7.08
CA ALA A 73 -4.18 4.99 -7.97
C ALA A 73 -4.29 4.61 -9.45
N PHE A 74 -3.74 3.45 -9.84
CA PHE A 74 -3.67 3.05 -11.25
C PHE A 74 -4.91 2.32 -11.75
N ASP A 75 -5.78 1.83 -10.85
CA ASP A 75 -7.09 1.24 -11.20
C ASP A 75 -8.23 2.26 -11.23
N THR A 76 -7.90 3.56 -11.35
CA THR A 76 -8.89 4.62 -11.51
C THR A 76 -8.85 5.21 -12.91
N ALA A 77 -9.99 5.75 -13.35
CA ALA A 77 -10.05 6.53 -14.57
C ALA A 77 -9.15 7.77 -14.42
N PRO A 78 -8.19 8.01 -15.34
CA PRO A 78 -7.26 9.11 -15.22
C PRO A 78 -8.01 10.44 -15.34
N SER A 79 -8.01 11.23 -14.28
CA SER A 79 -8.59 12.58 -14.28
C SER A 79 -7.64 13.64 -14.87
N TRP A 80 -6.37 13.30 -15.03
CA TRP A 80 -5.30 14.15 -15.56
C TRP A 80 -4.27 13.31 -16.33
N SER A 81 -3.54 13.94 -17.23
CA SER A 81 -2.53 13.27 -18.06
C SER A 81 -1.20 13.16 -17.31
N TYR A 82 -0.69 11.95 -17.16
CA TYR A 82 0.64 11.65 -16.63
C TYR A 82 1.33 10.60 -17.51
N THR A 83 2.65 10.51 -17.36
CA THR A 83 3.46 9.46 -17.99
C THR A 83 4.06 8.63 -16.88
N PHE A 84 3.96 7.31 -16.99
CA PHE A 84 4.59 6.37 -16.09
C PHE A 84 5.60 5.54 -16.87
N PHE A 85 6.88 5.64 -16.50
CA PHE A 85 7.98 4.91 -17.11
C PHE A 85 8.00 3.46 -16.58
N ALA A 86 7.15 2.60 -17.13
CA ALA A 86 7.01 1.22 -16.68
C ALA A 86 8.28 0.37 -16.94
N PRO A 87 9.00 -0.10 -15.90
CA PRO A 87 10.12 -1.02 -16.08
C PRO A 87 9.63 -2.40 -16.53
N SER A 88 10.33 -3.01 -17.49
CA SER A 88 10.02 -4.35 -17.99
C SER A 88 10.56 -5.45 -17.08
N ASP A 89 10.08 -6.67 -17.26
CA ASP A 89 10.61 -7.85 -16.56
C ASP A 89 12.10 -8.05 -16.79
N THR A 90 12.61 -7.68 -17.97
CA THR A 90 14.04 -7.70 -18.26
C THR A 90 14.80 -6.67 -17.42
N ALA A 91 14.24 -5.47 -17.21
CA ALA A 91 14.84 -4.47 -16.33
C ALA A 91 14.93 -4.97 -14.88
N PHE A 92 13.86 -5.60 -14.36
CA PHE A 92 13.87 -6.19 -13.03
C PHE A 92 14.87 -7.34 -12.88
N ARG A 93 15.04 -8.18 -13.91
CA ARG A 93 16.03 -9.28 -13.91
C ARG A 93 17.48 -8.80 -14.01
N ASN A 94 17.69 -7.61 -14.57
CA ASN A 94 19.01 -6.97 -14.68
C ASN A 94 19.36 -6.08 -13.49
N THR A 95 18.64 -6.23 -12.37
CA THR A 95 18.99 -5.57 -11.11
C THR A 95 20.21 -6.23 -10.46
N GLY A 96 20.86 -5.53 -9.54
CA GLY A 96 22.07 -6.03 -8.88
C GLY A 96 21.84 -7.29 -8.02
N ALA A 97 22.92 -7.99 -7.69
CA ALA A 97 22.89 -9.29 -6.99
C ALA A 97 22.11 -9.33 -5.66
N TYR A 98 21.94 -8.17 -5.01
CA TYR A 98 21.26 -8.05 -3.72
C TYR A 98 19.82 -7.53 -3.82
N TYR A 99 19.31 -7.27 -5.03
CA TYR A 99 17.99 -6.67 -5.20
C TYR A 99 16.87 -7.58 -4.67
N SER A 100 16.85 -8.85 -5.09
CA SER A 100 15.76 -9.77 -4.73
C SER A 100 15.65 -9.99 -3.22
N THR A 101 16.79 -10.09 -2.52
CA THR A 101 16.82 -10.24 -1.07
C THR A 101 16.44 -8.95 -0.36
N PHE A 102 16.88 -7.79 -0.85
CA PHE A 102 16.53 -6.50 -0.28
C PHE A 102 15.04 -6.17 -0.48
N ALA A 103 14.52 -6.30 -1.71
CA ALA A 103 13.14 -5.97 -2.08
C ALA A 103 12.10 -6.80 -1.31
N ALA A 104 12.45 -8.03 -0.91
CA ALA A 104 11.59 -8.87 -0.09
C ALA A 104 11.43 -8.39 1.36
N THR A 105 12.35 -7.55 1.87
CA THR A 105 12.26 -6.99 3.22
C THR A 105 11.20 -5.88 3.31
N PRO A 106 10.59 -5.63 4.48
CA PRO A 106 9.66 -4.51 4.67
C PRO A 106 10.25 -3.15 4.24
N LYS A 107 11.52 -2.91 4.61
CA LYS A 107 12.27 -1.73 4.17
C LYS A 107 12.42 -1.65 2.64
N GLY A 108 12.70 -2.78 1.99
CA GLY A 108 12.84 -2.87 0.55
C GLY A 108 11.54 -2.57 -0.18
N LYS A 109 10.41 -3.10 0.30
CA LYS A 109 9.07 -2.80 -0.23
C LYS A 109 8.75 -1.33 -0.12
N TRP A 110 8.96 -0.73 1.05
CA TRP A 110 8.77 0.71 1.25
C TRP A 110 9.67 1.55 0.33
N TRP A 111 10.94 1.18 0.21
CA TRP A 111 11.89 1.86 -0.68
C TRP A 111 11.49 1.74 -2.15
N LEU A 112 11.04 0.56 -2.57
CA LEU A 112 10.59 0.29 -3.93
C LEU A 112 9.33 1.10 -4.27
N GLY A 113 8.37 1.21 -3.34
CA GLY A 113 7.20 2.07 -3.52
C GLY A 113 7.56 3.55 -3.71
N ASN A 114 8.57 4.06 -3.00
CA ASN A 114 9.09 5.42 -3.23
C ASN A 114 9.81 5.54 -4.58
N LEU A 115 10.59 4.54 -4.97
CA LEU A 115 11.28 4.53 -6.26
C LEU A 115 10.29 4.55 -7.44
N LEU A 116 9.17 3.84 -7.32
CA LEU A 116 8.12 3.80 -8.34
C LEU A 116 7.39 5.14 -8.51
N GLN A 117 7.37 6.02 -7.50
CA GLN A 117 6.82 7.37 -7.65
C GLN A 117 7.69 8.27 -8.55
N HIS A 118 8.96 7.91 -8.76
CA HIS A 118 9.88 8.62 -9.64
C HIS A 118 9.89 8.08 -11.07
N HIS A 119 9.15 6.99 -11.33
CA HIS A 119 8.87 6.48 -12.66
C HIS A 119 7.56 7.09 -13.18
#